data_AF-A0A929JT48-F1
#
_entry.id   AF-A0A929JT48-F1
#
_cell.length_a   1.000
_cell.length_b   1.000
_cell.length_c   1.000
_cell.angle_alpha   90.00
_cell.angle_beta   90.00
_cell.angle_gamma   90.00
#
_symmetry.space_group_name_H-M   'P 1'
#
loop_
_entity.id
_entity.type
_entity.pdbx_description
1 polymer ?
#
loop_
_entity_poly.entity_id
_entity_poly.type
_entity_poly.pdbx_seq_one_letter_code
_entity_poly.pdbx_strand_id
1 'polypeptide(L)'
;MQYCKKQIRLVFIILVFLLLAGCATSFHPRPMDEIPFQDRVQTQEKENVRVSAAVLSAEETQELFSLDLYKRGIQPIWLEIENNTDEPVFFLPAGIDPEYFAPLEVAYMHHGSFSADANKRMDRYFHEHRMKSYVPPGDVRSGFAFTNTEQGTKRFVVDLIGDHLVRSFTFFMTVPGLKTSHQDVDWDNLYEKDDWIFYKDEAPFRKALNALPCCTTDAGGTRQGDPLNVVIIARSDDLHRTLIRSGWDETEKGVSGDNAKQSSSNPTEQYRYAPVSPQYLFGRPQDAAFRKSRQSVGERNQLRLWLAPIQF
;
A
#
# COMPACT_ATOMS: atom_id res chain seq x y z
N MET A 1 -5.88 -64.56 4.19
CA MET A 1 -5.07 -63.38 4.61
C MET A 1 -4.38 -62.63 3.46
N GLN A 2 -4.05 -63.24 2.31
CA GLN A 2 -3.39 -62.53 1.18
C GLN A 2 -4.28 -61.51 0.45
N TYR A 3 -5.59 -61.78 0.32
CA TYR A 3 -6.53 -60.87 -0.35
C TYR A 3 -6.70 -59.52 0.39
N CYS A 4 -6.74 -59.54 1.72
CA CYS A 4 -6.91 -58.34 2.55
C CYS A 4 -5.68 -57.40 2.46
N LYS A 5 -4.45 -57.95 2.39
CA LYS A 5 -3.22 -57.15 2.17
C LYS A 5 -3.15 -56.47 0.79
N LYS A 6 -3.73 -57.08 -0.24
CA LYS A 6 -3.78 -56.51 -1.59
C LYS A 6 -4.75 -55.33 -1.68
N GLN A 7 -5.91 -55.43 -1.03
CA GLN A 7 -6.88 -54.34 -1.01
C GLN A 7 -6.39 -53.14 -0.20
N ILE A 8 -5.72 -53.36 0.94
CA ILE A 8 -5.13 -52.26 1.73
C ILE A 8 -4.04 -51.51 0.93
N ARG A 9 -3.19 -52.22 0.17
CA ARG A 9 -2.20 -51.57 -0.71
C ARG A 9 -2.85 -50.78 -1.85
N LEU A 10 -3.92 -51.30 -2.45
CA LEU A 10 -4.64 -50.62 -3.53
C LEU A 10 -5.32 -49.34 -3.02
N VAL A 11 -5.96 -49.39 -1.86
CA VAL A 11 -6.59 -48.23 -1.22
C VAL A 11 -5.53 -47.19 -0.85
N PHE A 12 -4.36 -47.59 -0.33
CA PHE A 12 -3.27 -46.66 -0.02
C PHE A 12 -2.70 -45.98 -1.27
N ILE A 13 -2.55 -46.71 -2.38
CA ILE A 13 -2.10 -46.13 -3.66
C ILE A 13 -3.14 -45.15 -4.21
N ILE A 14 -4.44 -45.47 -4.13
CA ILE A 14 -5.52 -44.58 -4.56
C ILE A 14 -5.59 -43.33 -3.67
N LEU A 15 -5.38 -43.45 -2.35
CA LEU A 15 -5.35 -42.32 -1.43
C LEU A 15 -4.15 -41.39 -1.72
N VAL A 16 -2.98 -41.97 -2.01
CA VAL A 16 -1.79 -41.22 -2.44
C VAL A 16 -2.02 -40.54 -3.79
N PHE A 17 -2.67 -41.21 -4.76
CA PHE A 17 -3.04 -40.60 -6.04
C PHE A 17 -4.08 -39.47 -5.90
N LEU A 18 -5.06 -39.62 -5.00
CA LEU A 18 -6.05 -38.57 -4.71
C LEU A 18 -5.42 -37.37 -3.99
N LEU A 19 -4.47 -37.60 -3.08
CA LEU A 19 -3.68 -36.55 -2.45
C LEU A 19 -2.73 -35.85 -3.44
N LEU A 20 -2.22 -36.56 -4.45
CA LEU A 20 -1.41 -36.00 -5.53
C LEU A 20 -2.25 -35.25 -6.59
N ALA A 21 -3.49 -35.69 -6.83
CA ALA A 21 -4.41 -35.04 -7.77
C ALA A 21 -4.95 -33.69 -7.22
N GLY A 22 -4.97 -33.51 -5.89
CA GLY A 22 -5.34 -32.23 -5.26
C GLY A 22 -4.30 -31.12 -5.39
N CYS A 23 -3.10 -31.40 -5.89
CA CYS A 23 -2.01 -30.43 -6.05
C CYS A 23 -1.83 -29.92 -7.49
N ALA A 24 -2.84 -30.06 -8.34
CA ALA A 24 -2.92 -29.29 -9.58
C ALA A 24 -3.70 -28.00 -9.30
N THR A 25 -3.11 -27.06 -8.54
CA THR A 25 -3.57 -25.67 -8.53
C THR A 25 -3.38 -25.14 -9.95
N SER A 26 -4.45 -25.17 -10.72
CA SER A 26 -4.40 -24.81 -12.12
C SER A 26 -4.37 -23.28 -12.22
N PHE A 27 -3.28 -22.76 -12.79
CA PHE A 27 -3.09 -21.35 -13.08
C PHE A 27 -4.16 -20.88 -14.09
N HIS A 28 -5.14 -20.11 -13.61
CA HIS A 28 -6.28 -19.58 -14.37
C HIS A 28 -6.52 -18.11 -14.02
N PRO A 29 -5.69 -17.21 -14.54
CA PRO A 29 -5.89 -15.77 -14.37
C PRO A 29 -7.23 -15.33 -14.94
N ARG A 30 -7.92 -14.41 -14.26
CA ARG A 30 -9.11 -13.76 -14.82
C ARG A 30 -8.72 -12.68 -15.84
N PRO A 31 -9.58 -12.38 -16.83
CA PRO A 31 -9.39 -11.26 -17.74
C PRO A 31 -9.29 -9.93 -16.98
N MET A 32 -8.40 -9.04 -17.42
CA MET A 32 -8.11 -7.77 -16.75
C MET A 32 -9.29 -6.80 -16.76
N ASP A 33 -10.10 -6.84 -17.82
CA ASP A 33 -11.31 -6.04 -18.01
C ASP A 33 -12.46 -6.40 -17.05
N GLU A 34 -12.38 -7.55 -16.39
CA GLU A 34 -13.32 -7.97 -15.35
C GLU A 34 -12.91 -7.50 -13.94
N ILE A 35 -11.71 -6.92 -13.77
CA ILE A 35 -11.19 -6.54 -12.44
C ILE A 35 -11.45 -5.05 -12.17
N PRO A 36 -12.04 -4.69 -11.02
CA PRO A 36 -12.55 -3.33 -10.75
C PRO A 36 -11.48 -2.29 -10.41
N PHE A 37 -10.18 -2.60 -10.52
CA PHE A 37 -9.13 -1.62 -10.20
C PHE A 37 -9.18 -0.37 -11.11
N GLN A 38 -9.82 -0.49 -12.28
CA GLN A 38 -9.97 0.59 -13.25
C GLN A 38 -10.72 1.81 -12.67
N ASP A 39 -11.65 1.60 -11.74
CA ASP A 39 -12.40 2.67 -11.07
C ASP A 39 -11.50 3.61 -10.23
N ARG A 40 -10.28 3.16 -9.92
CA ARG A 40 -9.32 3.87 -9.07
C ARG A 40 -8.10 4.37 -9.85
N VAL A 41 -8.16 4.35 -11.18
CA VAL A 41 -7.09 4.87 -12.02
C VAL A 41 -6.91 6.37 -11.78
N GLN A 42 -5.67 6.78 -11.56
CA GLN A 42 -5.28 8.19 -11.52
C GLN A 42 -4.39 8.49 -12.71
N THR A 43 -4.64 9.64 -13.34
CA THR A 43 -3.90 10.09 -14.52
C THR A 43 -3.19 11.41 -14.23
N GLN A 44 -1.93 11.51 -14.67
CA GLN A 44 -1.15 12.73 -14.68
C GLN A 44 -0.59 12.97 -16.09
N GLU A 45 -0.40 14.22 -16.46
CA GLU A 45 0.11 14.60 -17.77
C GLU A 45 1.20 15.66 -17.62
N LYS A 46 2.32 15.46 -18.32
CA LYS A 46 3.44 16.40 -18.37
C LYS A 46 4.05 16.35 -19.76
N GLU A 47 4.26 17.52 -20.36
CA GLU A 47 5.03 17.66 -21.62
C GLU A 47 4.56 16.68 -22.72
N ASN A 48 3.24 16.60 -22.95
CA ASN A 48 2.61 15.70 -23.93
C ASN A 48 2.80 14.19 -23.66
N VAL A 49 3.17 13.81 -22.44
CA VAL A 49 3.15 12.42 -21.99
C VAL A 49 2.13 12.29 -20.88
N ARG A 50 1.20 11.36 -21.06
CA ARG A 50 0.15 11.04 -20.08
C ARG A 50 0.43 9.68 -19.46
N VAL A 51 0.39 9.63 -18.14
CA VAL A 51 0.61 8.43 -17.34
C VAL A 51 -0.61 8.17 -16.49
N SER A 52 -1.23 7.02 -16.69
CA SER A 52 -2.31 6.48 -15.87
C SER A 52 -1.77 5.33 -15.01
N ALA A 53 -2.20 5.26 -13.76
CA ALA A 53 -1.75 4.23 -12.84
C ALA A 53 -2.87 3.75 -11.93
N ALA A 54 -2.81 2.49 -11.51
CA ALA A 54 -3.65 1.92 -10.46
C ALA A 54 -2.86 0.88 -9.64
N VAL A 55 -3.01 0.95 -8.31
CA VAL A 55 -2.42 -0.05 -7.40
C VAL A 55 -3.47 -1.12 -7.13
N LEU A 56 -3.13 -2.37 -7.41
CA LEU A 56 -4.04 -3.49 -7.18
C LEU A 56 -4.12 -3.81 -5.69
N SER A 57 -5.28 -4.28 -5.23
CA SER A 57 -5.42 -4.88 -3.90
C SER A 57 -4.90 -6.33 -3.88
N ALA A 58 -4.84 -6.94 -2.70
CA ALA A 58 -4.49 -8.35 -2.56
C ALA A 58 -5.49 -9.26 -3.29
N GLU A 59 -6.78 -8.97 -3.16
CA GLU A 59 -7.88 -9.71 -3.80
C GLU A 59 -7.83 -9.57 -5.32
N GLU A 60 -7.71 -8.35 -5.84
CA GLU A 60 -7.61 -8.09 -7.28
C GLU A 60 -6.36 -8.74 -7.88
N THR A 61 -5.25 -8.72 -7.15
CA THR A 61 -4.01 -9.40 -7.54
C THR A 61 -4.22 -10.91 -7.63
N GLN A 62 -4.89 -11.51 -6.64
CA GLN A 62 -5.16 -12.94 -6.65
C GLN A 62 -6.10 -13.34 -7.79
N GLU A 63 -7.12 -12.54 -8.10
CA GLU A 63 -8.03 -12.79 -9.21
C GLU A 63 -7.33 -12.65 -10.56
N LEU A 64 -6.56 -11.58 -10.75
CA LEU A 64 -5.89 -11.29 -12.00
C LEU A 64 -4.75 -12.28 -12.28
N PHE A 65 -3.89 -12.55 -11.30
CA PHE A 65 -2.71 -13.39 -11.49
C PHE A 65 -2.93 -14.85 -11.09
N SER A 66 -4.08 -15.23 -10.52
CA SER A 66 -4.32 -16.58 -9.98
C SER A 66 -3.29 -17.01 -8.92
N LEU A 67 -2.59 -16.05 -8.30
CA LEU A 67 -1.48 -16.25 -7.37
C LEU A 67 -1.57 -15.24 -6.21
N ASP A 68 -1.23 -15.70 -5.01
CA ASP A 68 -1.11 -14.84 -3.83
C ASP A 68 0.27 -14.17 -3.80
N LEU A 69 0.42 -13.07 -4.55
CA LEU A 69 1.66 -12.31 -4.64
C LEU A 69 1.94 -11.51 -3.36
N TYR A 70 0.89 -11.06 -2.68
CA TYR A 70 0.99 -10.30 -1.43
C TYR A 70 1.63 -11.11 -0.31
N LYS A 71 1.36 -12.43 -0.24
CA LYS A 71 2.06 -13.32 0.70
C LYS A 71 3.57 -13.39 0.49
N ARG A 72 4.07 -13.00 -0.69
CA ARG A 72 5.50 -12.86 -0.99
C ARG A 72 6.00 -11.42 -0.93
N GLY A 73 5.19 -10.48 -0.45
CA GLY A 73 5.54 -9.07 -0.38
C GLY A 73 5.53 -8.37 -1.74
N ILE A 74 4.83 -8.91 -2.74
CA ILE A 74 4.79 -8.38 -4.10
C ILE A 74 3.43 -7.73 -4.36
N GLN A 75 3.46 -6.48 -4.80
CA GLN A 75 2.31 -5.65 -5.12
C GLN A 75 2.39 -5.15 -6.57
N PRO A 76 1.48 -5.59 -7.45
CA PRO A 76 1.39 -5.08 -8.81
C PRO A 76 0.85 -3.66 -8.88
N ILE A 77 1.46 -2.84 -9.74
CA ILE A 77 0.96 -1.55 -10.17
C ILE A 77 0.67 -1.65 -11.66
N TRP A 78 -0.58 -1.44 -12.05
CA TRP A 78 -0.95 -1.25 -13.44
C TRP A 78 -0.54 0.14 -13.89
N LEU A 79 0.07 0.22 -15.07
CA LEU A 79 0.47 1.46 -15.72
C LEU A 79 -0.06 1.49 -17.15
N GLU A 80 -0.41 2.68 -17.61
CA GLU A 80 -0.60 2.99 -19.02
C GLU A 80 0.12 4.31 -19.32
N ILE A 81 0.96 4.30 -20.35
CA ILE A 81 1.74 5.43 -20.80
C ILE A 81 1.31 5.74 -22.22
N GLU A 82 0.73 6.91 -22.40
CA GLU A 82 0.38 7.49 -23.68
C GLU A 82 1.45 8.54 -24.04
N ASN A 83 2.21 8.26 -25.09
CA ASN A 83 3.27 9.13 -25.56
C ASN A 83 2.80 9.96 -26.75
N ASN A 84 2.37 11.20 -26.51
CA ASN A 84 1.93 12.13 -27.55
C ASN A 84 3.08 13.01 -28.08
N THR A 85 4.34 12.61 -27.86
CA THR A 85 5.53 13.28 -28.42
C THR A 85 5.94 12.65 -29.76
N ASP A 86 6.89 13.28 -30.44
CA ASP A 86 7.53 12.81 -31.68
C ASP A 86 8.75 11.92 -31.45
N GLU A 87 9.20 11.76 -30.20
CA GLU A 87 10.33 10.93 -29.78
C GLU A 87 9.88 9.79 -28.86
N PRO A 88 10.60 8.65 -28.83
CA PRO A 88 10.25 7.56 -27.92
C PRO A 88 10.53 7.93 -26.47
N VAL A 89 9.74 7.37 -25.56
CA VAL A 89 9.98 7.44 -24.12
C VAL A 89 10.25 6.06 -23.54
N PHE A 90 11.16 6.00 -22.56
CA PHE A 90 11.59 4.78 -21.90
C PHE A 90 11.18 4.82 -20.43
N PHE A 91 10.31 3.90 -20.03
CA PHE A 91 9.97 3.65 -18.64
C PHE A 91 11.12 2.96 -17.92
N LEU A 92 11.48 3.50 -16.76
CA LEU A 92 12.48 2.95 -15.85
C LEU A 92 11.81 2.32 -14.62
N PRO A 93 11.82 0.97 -14.50
CA PRO A 93 11.26 0.29 -13.33
C PRO A 93 11.89 0.73 -12.01
N ALA A 94 13.19 1.05 -11.98
CA ALA A 94 13.87 1.47 -10.75
C ALA A 94 13.31 2.77 -10.15
N GLY A 95 12.63 3.61 -10.93
CA GLY A 95 11.94 4.80 -10.41
C GLY A 95 10.69 4.44 -9.60
N ILE A 96 10.01 3.35 -9.98
CA ILE A 96 8.76 2.91 -9.31
C ILE A 96 9.04 2.28 -7.96
N ASP A 97 10.08 1.46 -7.91
CA ASP A 97 10.61 0.80 -6.73
C ASP A 97 12.08 0.44 -7.03
N PRO A 98 13.05 0.92 -6.24
CA PRO A 98 14.45 0.53 -6.40
C PRO A 98 14.66 -1.00 -6.27
N GLU A 99 13.81 -1.66 -5.49
CA GLU A 99 13.81 -3.11 -5.25
C GLU A 99 12.64 -3.78 -5.97
N TYR A 100 12.30 -3.31 -7.18
CA TYR A 100 11.26 -3.92 -8.02
C TYR A 100 11.58 -5.37 -8.38
N PHE A 101 10.54 -6.15 -8.67
CA PHE A 101 10.67 -7.54 -9.10
C PHE A 101 10.57 -7.66 -10.61
N ALA A 102 11.46 -8.45 -11.23
CA ALA A 102 11.33 -8.76 -12.64
C ALA A 102 10.10 -9.67 -12.88
N PRO A 103 9.31 -9.49 -13.95
CA PRO A 103 8.09 -10.31 -14.16
C PRO A 103 8.34 -11.82 -14.15
N LEU A 104 9.45 -12.28 -14.74
CA LEU A 104 9.82 -13.69 -14.75
C LEU A 104 10.39 -14.19 -13.41
N GLU A 105 10.93 -13.30 -12.59
CA GLU A 105 11.29 -13.63 -11.21
C GLU A 105 10.02 -13.89 -10.38
N VAL A 106 9.00 -13.03 -10.51
CA VAL A 106 7.71 -13.22 -9.86
C VAL A 106 7.08 -14.54 -10.31
N ALA A 107 7.09 -14.84 -11.61
CA ALA A 107 6.60 -16.13 -12.11
C ALA A 107 7.39 -17.31 -11.51
N TYR A 108 8.72 -17.25 -11.57
CA TYR A 108 9.62 -18.31 -11.09
C TYR A 108 9.43 -18.61 -9.60
N MET A 109 9.23 -17.57 -8.78
CA MET A 109 8.93 -17.72 -7.36
C MET A 109 7.75 -18.69 -7.11
N HIS A 110 6.75 -18.72 -8.00
CA HIS A 110 5.55 -19.54 -7.88
C HIS A 110 5.60 -20.86 -8.66
N HIS A 111 6.75 -21.23 -9.25
CA HIS A 111 6.89 -22.49 -9.97
C HIS A 111 6.75 -23.71 -9.06
N GLY A 112 6.06 -24.73 -9.56
CA GLY A 112 5.98 -26.05 -8.92
C GLY A 112 6.98 -27.03 -9.54
N SER A 113 7.62 -27.87 -8.72
CA SER A 113 8.67 -28.81 -9.17
C SER A 113 8.19 -29.87 -10.17
N PHE A 114 6.89 -30.13 -10.26
CA PHE A 114 6.29 -31.13 -11.16
C PHE A 114 5.22 -30.54 -12.08
N SER A 115 5.27 -29.23 -12.32
CA SER A 115 4.21 -28.46 -12.98
C SER A 115 4.71 -27.72 -14.22
N ALA A 116 5.58 -28.35 -15.02
CA ALA A 116 6.30 -27.71 -16.13
C ALA A 116 5.39 -26.90 -17.08
N ASP A 117 4.23 -27.43 -17.46
CA ASP A 117 3.30 -26.72 -18.35
C ASP A 117 2.62 -25.53 -17.66
N ALA A 118 2.32 -25.64 -16.36
CA ALA A 118 1.78 -24.51 -15.60
C ALA A 118 2.85 -23.42 -15.44
N ASN A 119 4.08 -23.79 -15.13
CA ASN A 119 5.21 -22.86 -15.01
C ASN A 119 5.43 -22.09 -16.32
N LYS A 120 5.42 -22.77 -17.48
CA LYS A 120 5.49 -22.12 -18.79
C LYS A 120 4.33 -21.16 -19.07
N ARG A 121 3.12 -21.50 -18.62
CA ARG A 121 1.94 -20.60 -18.72
C ARG A 121 2.11 -19.37 -17.84
N MET A 122 2.61 -19.52 -16.61
CA MET A 122 2.93 -18.41 -15.72
C MET A 122 3.97 -17.49 -16.36
N ASP A 123 5.10 -18.04 -16.81
CA ASP A 123 6.17 -17.27 -17.44
C ASP A 123 5.66 -16.44 -18.61
N ARG A 124 4.84 -17.06 -19.48
CA ARG A 124 4.20 -16.37 -20.60
C ARG A 124 3.27 -15.26 -20.12
N TYR A 125 2.38 -15.55 -19.17
CA TYR A 125 1.40 -14.58 -18.69
C TYR A 125 2.08 -13.35 -18.09
N PHE A 126 3.05 -13.54 -17.18
CA PHE A 126 3.82 -12.44 -16.59
C PHE A 126 4.66 -11.69 -17.64
N HIS A 127 5.21 -12.40 -18.62
CA HIS A 127 5.92 -11.77 -19.72
C HIS A 127 4.98 -10.89 -20.55
N GLU A 128 3.82 -11.39 -20.95
CA GLU A 128 2.85 -10.67 -21.80
C GLU A 128 2.25 -9.44 -21.11
N HIS A 129 1.98 -9.54 -19.80
CA HIS A 129 1.34 -8.48 -19.02
C HIS A 129 2.33 -7.47 -18.42
N ARG A 130 3.64 -7.61 -18.62
CA ARG A 130 4.62 -6.67 -18.07
C ARG A 130 4.48 -5.28 -18.69
N MET A 131 4.75 -4.24 -17.90
CA MET A 131 4.97 -2.91 -18.46
C MET A 131 6.23 -2.93 -19.34
N LYS A 132 6.07 -2.61 -20.61
CA LYS A 132 7.21 -2.54 -21.56
C LYS A 132 7.96 -1.23 -21.34
N SER A 133 9.28 -1.30 -21.29
CA SER A 133 10.11 -0.11 -21.10
C SER A 133 10.00 0.88 -22.27
N TYR A 134 10.01 0.39 -23.51
CA TYR A 134 9.93 1.24 -24.70
C TYR A 134 8.48 1.60 -25.06
N VAL A 135 8.18 2.89 -25.18
CA VAL A 135 6.91 3.45 -25.66
C VAL A 135 7.19 4.31 -26.90
N PRO A 136 6.74 3.89 -28.09
CA PRO A 136 6.97 4.63 -29.34
C PRO A 136 6.33 6.03 -29.34
N PRO A 137 6.77 6.95 -30.22
CA PRO A 137 6.05 8.19 -30.50
C PRO A 137 4.61 7.92 -30.97
N GLY A 138 3.66 8.69 -30.46
CA GLY A 138 2.23 8.60 -30.82
C GLY A 138 1.54 7.27 -30.45
N ASP A 139 2.13 6.48 -29.57
CA ASP A 139 1.63 5.14 -29.19
C ASP A 139 1.28 5.08 -27.70
N VAL A 140 0.47 4.08 -27.34
CA VAL A 140 0.05 3.79 -25.98
C VAL A 140 0.53 2.41 -25.57
N ARG A 141 1.13 2.31 -24.39
CA ARG A 141 1.56 1.03 -23.80
C ARG A 141 1.03 0.89 -22.39
N SER A 142 0.45 -0.25 -22.09
CA SER A 142 0.01 -0.62 -20.75
C SER A 142 0.61 -1.95 -20.30
N GLY A 143 0.64 -2.15 -18.99
CA GLY A 143 1.13 -3.37 -18.35
C GLY A 143 1.41 -3.16 -16.86
N PHE A 144 1.97 -4.20 -16.24
CA PHE A 144 2.21 -4.24 -14.80
C PHE A 144 3.69 -4.08 -14.47
N ALA A 145 3.97 -3.26 -13.46
CA ALA A 145 5.22 -3.25 -12.71
C ALA A 145 5.00 -3.95 -11.35
N PHE A 146 5.96 -4.72 -10.89
CA PHE A 146 5.86 -5.49 -9.64
C PHE A 146 6.76 -4.86 -8.58
N THR A 147 6.16 -4.42 -7.47
CA THR A 147 6.83 -3.64 -6.42
C THR A 147 6.70 -4.32 -5.06
N ASN A 148 7.40 -3.82 -4.06
CA ASN A 148 7.21 -4.24 -2.67
C ASN A 148 5.85 -3.78 -2.15
N THR A 149 5.25 -4.55 -1.26
CA THR A 149 3.96 -4.25 -0.63
C THR A 149 3.99 -3.01 0.25
N GLU A 150 3.04 -2.11 0.02
CA GLU A 150 2.68 -1.02 0.91
C GLU A 150 1.17 -1.06 1.16
N GLN A 151 0.75 -0.73 2.39
CA GLN A 151 -0.66 -0.67 2.79
C GLN A 151 -1.06 0.76 3.15
N GLY A 152 -2.36 1.05 3.12
CA GLY A 152 -2.87 2.41 3.31
C GLY A 152 -2.64 3.21 2.04
N THR A 153 -1.58 4.00 1.98
CA THR A 153 -1.22 4.83 0.83
C THR A 153 0.10 4.38 0.24
N LYS A 154 0.07 3.89 -0.99
CA LYS A 154 1.28 3.56 -1.74
C LYS A 154 1.83 4.80 -2.43
N ARG A 155 3.12 5.05 -2.24
CA ARG A 155 3.85 6.12 -2.93
C ARG A 155 4.83 5.51 -3.92
N PHE A 156 4.71 5.91 -5.18
CA PHE A 156 5.65 5.49 -6.23
C PHE A 156 5.90 6.63 -7.23
N VAL A 157 6.99 6.51 -7.98
CA VAL A 157 7.36 7.45 -9.04
C VAL A 157 7.45 6.72 -10.36
N VAL A 158 6.82 7.25 -11.41
CA VAL A 158 7.03 6.76 -12.77
C VAL A 158 8.04 7.68 -13.44
N ASP A 159 9.25 7.17 -13.67
CA ASP A 159 10.30 7.90 -14.37
C ASP A 159 10.36 7.47 -15.83
N LEU A 160 10.20 8.46 -16.72
CA LEU A 160 10.29 8.30 -18.17
C LEU A 160 11.46 9.11 -18.71
N ILE A 161 12.32 8.48 -19.50
CA ILE A 161 13.44 9.13 -20.19
C ILE A 161 13.11 9.24 -21.67
N GLY A 162 13.22 10.44 -22.24
CA GLY A 162 13.08 10.68 -23.68
C GLY A 162 13.43 12.13 -24.01
N ASP A 163 14.01 12.38 -25.18
CA ASP A 163 14.46 13.72 -25.62
C ASP A 163 15.40 14.43 -24.61
N HIS A 164 16.42 13.71 -24.13
CA HIS A 164 17.36 14.21 -23.09
C HIS A 164 16.71 14.73 -21.79
N LEU A 165 15.41 14.48 -21.60
CA LEU A 165 14.63 14.90 -20.45
C LEU A 165 14.24 13.69 -19.60
N VAL A 166 14.13 13.93 -18.30
CA VAL A 166 13.56 12.97 -17.33
C VAL A 166 12.25 13.53 -16.85
N ARG A 167 11.16 12.79 -17.09
CA ARG A 167 9.81 13.11 -16.63
C ARG A 167 9.46 12.19 -15.48
N SER A 168 9.32 12.77 -14.29
CA SER A 168 8.94 12.03 -13.07
C SER A 168 7.51 12.33 -12.68
N PHE A 169 6.67 11.30 -12.57
CA PHE A 169 5.29 11.39 -12.13
C PHE A 169 5.16 10.75 -10.74
N THR A 170 4.83 11.53 -9.71
CA THR A 170 4.71 11.00 -8.34
C THR A 170 3.25 10.74 -8.02
N PHE A 171 2.92 9.52 -7.61
CA PHE A 171 1.58 9.12 -7.23
C PHE A 171 1.50 8.82 -5.73
N PHE A 172 0.33 9.11 -5.15
CA PHE A 172 -0.08 8.71 -3.81
C PHE A 172 -1.45 8.05 -3.95
N MET A 173 -1.48 6.72 -3.97
CA MET A 173 -2.70 5.97 -4.24
C MET A 173 -3.10 5.16 -3.03
N THR A 174 -4.36 5.26 -2.64
CA THR A 174 -4.92 4.42 -1.59
C THR A 174 -4.96 2.97 -2.06
N VAL A 175 -4.35 2.08 -1.29
CA VAL A 175 -4.37 0.64 -1.47
C VAL A 175 -5.58 0.10 -0.71
N PRO A 176 -6.54 -0.54 -1.38
CA PRO A 176 -7.65 -1.18 -0.67
C PRO A 176 -7.14 -2.24 0.30
N GLY A 177 -7.77 -2.32 1.48
CA GLY A 177 -7.52 -3.36 2.49
C GLY A 177 -7.26 -2.81 3.88
N LEU A 178 -6.35 -1.83 4.02
CA LEU A 178 -6.05 -1.23 5.32
C LEU A 178 -7.06 -0.13 5.66
N LYS A 179 -7.79 -0.32 6.75
CA LYS A 179 -8.60 0.76 7.32
C LYS A 179 -7.72 1.66 8.18
N THR A 180 -7.36 2.83 7.67
CA THR A 180 -6.41 3.70 8.37
C THR A 180 -7.04 4.37 9.59
N SER A 181 -6.21 4.77 10.56
CA SER A 181 -6.63 5.41 11.80
C SER A 181 -7.42 6.71 11.59
N HIS A 182 -7.21 7.37 10.46
CA HIS A 182 -7.83 8.65 10.11
C HIS A 182 -8.97 8.55 9.08
N GLN A 183 -9.25 7.35 8.56
CA GLN A 183 -10.21 7.17 7.45
C GLN A 183 -11.64 7.60 7.82
N ASP A 184 -12.04 7.38 9.07
CA ASP A 184 -13.40 7.65 9.55
C ASP A 184 -13.52 8.99 10.31
N VAL A 185 -12.49 9.83 10.27
CA VAL A 185 -12.54 11.15 10.90
C VAL A 185 -13.37 12.09 10.03
N ASP A 186 -14.42 12.66 10.61
CA ASP A 186 -15.22 13.70 9.98
C ASP A 186 -14.52 15.05 10.10
N TRP A 187 -13.53 15.27 9.23
CA TRP A 187 -12.68 16.46 9.24
C TRP A 187 -13.45 17.77 9.10
N ASP A 188 -14.61 17.75 8.43
CA ASP A 188 -15.42 18.93 8.18
C ASP A 188 -16.27 19.33 9.41
N ASN A 189 -16.58 18.36 10.29
CA ASN A 189 -17.42 18.58 11.48
C ASN A 189 -16.69 18.29 12.80
N LEU A 190 -15.35 18.30 12.80
CA LEU A 190 -14.55 18.12 14.03
C LEU A 190 -14.79 19.22 15.07
N TYR A 191 -15.13 20.42 14.61
CA TYR A 191 -15.27 21.64 15.41
C TYR A 191 -16.45 22.47 14.91
N GLU A 192 -17.11 23.21 15.80
CA GLU A 192 -18.07 24.22 15.40
C GLU A 192 -17.35 25.42 14.76
N LYS A 193 -18.06 26.23 13.96
CA LYS A 193 -17.46 27.39 13.29
C LYS A 193 -16.84 28.38 14.27
N ASP A 194 -17.46 28.53 15.44
CA ASP A 194 -17.04 29.47 16.47
C ASP A 194 -15.89 28.94 17.34
N ASP A 195 -15.54 27.66 17.23
CA ASP A 195 -14.38 27.07 17.91
C ASP A 195 -13.06 27.48 17.26
N TRP A 196 -13.09 27.81 15.96
CA TRP A 196 -11.88 28.13 15.20
C TRP A 196 -11.32 29.50 15.56
N ILE A 197 -10.07 29.51 16.03
CA ILE A 197 -9.36 30.76 16.35
C ILE A 197 -8.29 31.03 15.30
N PHE A 198 -8.44 32.15 14.59
CA PHE A 198 -7.47 32.62 13.59
C PHE A 198 -6.50 33.64 14.20
N TYR A 199 -5.20 33.33 14.15
CA TYR A 199 -4.13 34.21 14.58
C TYR A 199 -3.38 34.77 13.38
N LYS A 200 -3.38 36.10 13.22
CA LYS A 200 -2.59 36.75 12.16
C LYS A 200 -1.13 36.97 12.56
N ASP A 201 -0.88 37.13 13.86
CA ASP A 201 0.41 37.55 14.40
C ASP A 201 1.06 36.45 15.25
N GLU A 202 2.38 36.36 15.19
CA GLU A 202 3.14 35.29 15.83
C GLU A 202 3.09 35.33 17.36
N ALA A 203 3.09 36.52 17.96
CA ALA A 203 3.07 36.69 19.41
C ALA A 203 1.81 36.11 20.09
N PRO A 204 0.58 36.44 19.66
CA PRO A 204 -0.62 35.82 20.22
C PRO A 204 -0.72 34.33 19.88
N PHE A 205 -0.26 33.90 18.71
CA PHE A 205 -0.21 32.48 18.34
C PHE A 205 0.71 31.68 19.29
N ARG A 206 1.94 32.14 19.55
CA ARG A 206 2.87 31.52 20.51
C ARG A 206 2.28 31.44 21.91
N LYS A 207 1.56 32.50 22.34
CA LYS A 207 0.88 32.50 23.65
C LYS A 207 -0.20 31.41 23.70
N ALA A 208 -0.96 31.21 22.63
CA ALA A 208 -1.97 30.17 22.53
C ALA A 208 -1.35 28.76 22.59
N LEU A 209 -0.25 28.53 21.86
CA LEU A 209 0.47 27.26 21.91
C LEU A 209 1.02 26.94 23.30
N ASN A 210 1.56 27.94 24.02
CA ASN A 210 2.06 27.77 25.38
C ASN A 210 0.95 27.51 26.41
N ALA A 211 -0.31 27.80 26.08
CA ALA A 211 -1.47 27.53 26.94
C ALA A 211 -2.05 26.12 26.72
N LEU A 212 -1.57 25.37 25.73
CA LEU A 212 -1.95 23.97 25.53
C LEU A 212 -1.49 23.12 26.74
N PRO A 213 -2.23 22.03 27.07
CA PRO A 213 -1.82 21.14 28.15
C PRO A 213 -0.45 20.54 27.84
N CYS A 214 0.31 20.18 28.88
CA CYS A 214 1.61 19.54 28.69
C CYS A 214 1.51 18.24 27.89
N CYS A 215 0.41 17.53 28.06
CA CYS A 215 0.34 16.11 27.85
C CYS A 215 -1.07 15.68 27.45
N THR A 216 -1.13 14.55 26.76
CA THR A 216 -2.39 13.85 26.49
C THR A 216 -2.92 13.20 27.77
N THR A 217 -4.12 12.62 27.69
CA THR A 217 -4.72 11.88 28.80
C THR A 217 -5.23 10.51 28.37
N ASP A 218 -5.72 9.73 29.34
CA ASP A 218 -6.66 8.66 29.08
C ASP A 218 -8.06 9.18 28.74
N ALA A 219 -8.96 8.27 28.35
CA ALA A 219 -10.33 8.61 27.91
C ALA A 219 -11.12 9.39 28.97
N GLY A 220 -10.86 9.12 30.26
CA GLY A 220 -11.52 9.82 31.38
C GLY A 220 -10.87 11.15 31.75
N GLY A 221 -9.74 11.53 31.15
CA GLY A 221 -9.01 12.76 31.52
C GLY A 221 -8.34 12.70 32.89
N THR A 222 -8.22 11.52 33.50
CA THR A 222 -7.77 11.36 34.89
C THR A 222 -6.30 10.99 35.01
N ARG A 223 -5.74 10.35 33.98
CA ARG A 223 -4.33 9.96 33.93
C ARG A 223 -3.64 10.66 32.78
N GLN A 224 -2.47 11.20 33.08
CA GLN A 224 -1.60 11.83 32.08
C GLN A 224 -0.98 10.75 31.17
N GLY A 225 -0.90 11.05 29.89
CA GLY A 225 -0.26 10.26 28.84
C GLY A 225 1.05 10.87 28.37
N ASP A 226 1.37 10.74 27.08
CA ASP A 226 2.61 11.28 26.52
C ASP A 226 2.55 12.83 26.40
N PRO A 227 3.71 13.51 26.47
CA PRO A 227 3.78 14.96 26.31
C PRO A 227 3.47 15.39 24.87
N LEU A 228 2.82 16.55 24.72
CA LEU A 228 2.76 17.27 23.46
C LEU A 228 4.15 17.83 23.17
N ASN A 229 4.74 17.45 22.04
CA ASN A 229 6.16 17.72 21.75
C ASN A 229 6.42 18.43 20.42
N VAL A 230 5.44 18.47 19.50
CA VAL A 230 5.57 19.11 18.19
C VAL A 230 4.25 19.77 17.80
N VAL A 231 4.33 20.96 17.23
CA VAL A 231 3.21 21.62 16.54
C VAL A 231 3.57 21.69 15.05
N ILE A 232 2.64 21.26 14.20
CA ILE A 232 2.82 21.26 12.75
C ILE A 232 1.77 22.20 12.14
N ILE A 233 2.23 23.16 11.35
CA ILE A 233 1.37 24.10 10.62
C ILE A 233 1.47 23.72 9.14
N ALA A 234 0.42 23.09 8.62
CA ALA A 234 0.35 22.64 7.24
C ALA A 234 -1.10 22.35 6.84
N ARG A 235 -1.37 22.27 5.54
CA ARG A 235 -2.60 21.66 5.04
C ARG A 235 -2.54 20.15 5.27
N SER A 236 -3.67 19.53 5.58
CA SER A 236 -3.74 18.12 5.97
C SER A 236 -3.23 17.17 4.88
N ASP A 237 -3.52 17.46 3.61
CA ASP A 237 -3.07 16.68 2.45
C ASP A 237 -1.55 16.79 2.23
N ASP A 238 -1.00 17.99 2.37
CA ASP A 238 0.45 18.21 2.29
C ASP A 238 1.20 17.51 3.44
N LEU A 239 0.66 17.58 4.66
CA LEU A 239 1.23 16.90 5.82
C LEU A 239 1.23 15.38 5.61
N HIS A 240 0.08 14.81 5.23
CA HIS A 240 -0.05 13.39 4.95
C HIS A 240 0.97 12.92 3.91
N ARG A 241 1.01 13.56 2.73
CA ARG A 241 1.97 13.24 1.67
C ARG A 241 3.42 13.39 2.14
N THR A 242 3.72 14.41 2.94
CA THR A 242 5.06 14.63 3.49
C THR A 242 5.46 13.51 4.45
N LEU A 243 4.55 13.05 5.31
CA LEU A 243 4.79 11.93 6.21
C LEU A 243 5.08 10.64 5.43
N ILE A 244 4.24 10.30 4.44
CA ILE A 244 4.44 9.12 3.59
C ILE A 244 5.80 9.21 2.85
N ARG A 245 6.12 10.36 2.25
CA ARG A 245 7.44 10.59 1.60
C ARG A 245 8.61 10.44 2.57
N SER A 246 8.40 10.78 3.84
CA SER A 246 9.41 10.70 4.89
C SER A 246 9.54 9.30 5.50
N GLY A 247 8.84 8.30 4.96
CA GLY A 247 8.87 6.92 5.43
C GLY A 247 8.09 6.70 6.72
N TRP A 248 7.07 7.52 6.99
CA TRP A 248 6.06 7.20 7.99
C TRP A 248 4.95 6.37 7.34
N ASP A 249 4.60 5.29 8.03
CA ASP A 249 3.53 4.37 7.66
C ASP A 249 2.26 4.74 8.41
N GLU A 250 1.13 4.71 7.72
CA GLU A 250 -0.18 4.83 8.36
C GLU A 250 -0.42 3.63 9.30
N THR A 251 -1.25 3.82 10.32
CA THR A 251 -1.64 2.71 11.19
C THR A 251 -3.07 2.29 10.94
N GLU A 252 -3.36 1.02 11.14
CA GLU A 252 -4.71 0.49 11.18
C GLU A 252 -5.54 1.17 12.27
N LYS A 253 -6.84 1.27 12.03
CA LYS A 253 -7.83 1.65 13.03
C LYS A 253 -7.94 0.57 14.11
N GLY A 254 -8.00 0.97 15.37
CA GLY A 254 -8.25 0.08 16.51
C GLY A 254 -7.34 0.38 17.69
N VAL A 255 -7.38 -0.50 18.69
CA VAL A 255 -6.51 -0.42 19.87
C VAL A 255 -5.41 -1.47 19.76
N SER A 256 -4.18 -1.09 20.12
CA SER A 256 -3.06 -2.02 20.22
C SER A 256 -3.39 -3.17 21.17
N GLY A 257 -3.42 -4.40 20.66
CA GLY A 257 -3.72 -5.62 21.43
C GLY A 257 -5.09 -6.23 21.14
N ASP A 258 -5.96 -5.55 20.38
CA ASP A 258 -7.18 -6.18 19.86
C ASP A 258 -6.86 -7.20 18.77
N ASN A 259 -7.66 -8.28 18.70
CA ASN A 259 -7.64 -9.28 17.62
C ASN A 259 -8.16 -8.70 16.30
N ALA A 260 -7.64 -7.55 15.87
CA ALA A 260 -7.96 -6.94 14.60
C ALA A 260 -7.74 -7.97 13.48
N LYS A 261 -8.66 -8.02 12.52
CA LYS A 261 -8.53 -8.88 11.34
C LYS A 261 -7.19 -8.54 10.69
N GLN A 262 -6.31 -9.53 10.69
CA GLN A 262 -4.94 -9.37 10.26
C GLN A 262 -4.89 -8.86 8.80
N SER A 263 -4.47 -7.60 8.62
CA SER A 263 -4.38 -6.94 7.32
C SER A 263 -3.27 -7.52 6.43
N SER A 264 -2.31 -8.24 7.02
CA SER A 264 -1.28 -8.98 6.30
C SER A 264 -0.83 -10.25 7.02
N SER A 265 -0.64 -11.32 6.26
CA SER A 265 -0.05 -12.57 6.75
C SER A 265 1.45 -12.46 7.06
N ASN A 266 2.11 -11.37 6.66
CA ASN A 266 3.53 -11.12 6.95
C ASN A 266 3.67 -10.44 8.33
N PRO A 267 4.35 -11.08 9.31
CA PRO A 267 4.50 -10.50 10.65
C PRO A 267 5.13 -9.11 10.64
N THR A 268 6.14 -8.88 9.79
CA THR A 268 6.82 -7.59 9.71
C THR A 268 5.87 -6.49 9.26
N GLU A 269 5.02 -6.76 8.26
CA GLU A 269 3.99 -5.81 7.83
C GLU A 269 2.91 -5.62 8.89
N GLN A 270 2.46 -6.70 9.53
CA GLN A 270 1.50 -6.62 10.62
C GLN A 270 2.00 -5.69 11.73
N TYR A 271 3.27 -5.77 12.11
CA TYR A 271 3.86 -4.85 13.08
C TYR A 271 4.00 -3.41 12.56
N ARG A 272 4.34 -3.24 11.28
CA ARG A 272 4.52 -1.95 10.59
C ARG A 272 3.25 -1.10 10.64
N TYR A 273 2.10 -1.70 10.29
CA TYR A 273 0.80 -1.01 10.21
C TYR A 273 -0.07 -1.19 11.47
N ALA A 274 0.37 -1.97 12.47
CA ALA A 274 -0.45 -2.25 13.66
C ALA A 274 -0.92 -0.97 14.39
N PRO A 275 -2.14 -0.98 14.95
CA PRO A 275 -2.72 0.17 15.64
C PRO A 275 -1.87 0.62 16.83
N VAL A 276 -2.07 1.86 17.24
CA VAL A 276 -1.43 2.43 18.44
C VAL A 276 -2.45 2.56 19.55
N SER A 277 -2.00 2.44 20.80
CA SER A 277 -2.87 2.72 21.95
C SER A 277 -3.38 4.16 21.88
N PRO A 278 -4.69 4.38 22.09
CA PRO A 278 -5.28 5.70 21.98
C PRO A 278 -4.80 6.60 23.12
N GLN A 279 -4.59 7.86 22.78
CA GLN A 279 -4.39 8.94 23.74
C GLN A 279 -5.41 10.03 23.44
N TYR A 280 -5.69 10.87 24.43
CA TYR A 280 -6.77 11.83 24.34
C TYR A 280 -6.25 13.25 24.47
N LEU A 281 -6.74 14.12 23.61
CA LEU A 281 -6.50 15.56 23.61
C LEU A 281 -7.76 16.23 23.05
N PHE A 282 -8.09 17.42 23.52
CA PHE A 282 -9.31 18.15 23.10
C PHE A 282 -10.60 17.30 23.27
N GLY A 283 -10.64 16.44 24.29
CA GLY A 283 -11.81 15.60 24.61
C GLY A 283 -12.01 14.39 23.70
N ARG A 284 -11.08 14.07 22.79
CA ARG A 284 -11.22 12.97 21.82
C ARG A 284 -9.92 12.19 21.59
N PRO A 285 -9.97 10.96 21.05
CA PRO A 285 -8.75 10.23 20.68
C PRO A 285 -8.00 10.93 19.54
N GLN A 286 -6.76 10.51 19.26
CA GLN A 286 -6.00 11.04 18.11
C GLN A 286 -6.76 10.89 16.79
N ASP A 287 -6.71 11.94 15.95
CA ASP A 287 -7.36 11.96 14.64
C ASP A 287 -6.57 11.13 13.61
N ALA A 288 -5.24 11.10 13.76
CA ALA A 288 -4.38 10.27 12.92
C ALA A 288 -3.22 9.70 13.73
N ALA A 289 -2.78 8.51 13.33
CA ALA A 289 -1.58 7.88 13.87
C ALA A 289 -0.70 7.30 12.76
N PHE A 290 0.60 7.45 12.96
CA PHE A 290 1.65 6.97 12.06
C PHE A 290 2.75 6.26 12.84
N ARG A 291 3.45 5.35 12.17
CA ARG A 291 4.61 4.65 12.68
C ARG A 291 5.77 4.82 11.73
N LYS A 292 6.99 4.83 12.27
CA LYS A 292 8.20 4.75 11.47
C LYS A 292 9.07 3.64 12.02
N SER A 293 9.28 2.62 11.20
CA SER A 293 10.12 1.47 11.53
C SER A 293 11.57 1.90 11.65
N ARG A 294 12.28 1.47 12.70
CA ARG A 294 13.75 1.53 12.79
C ARG A 294 14.34 0.16 12.50
N GLN A 295 15.66 0.06 12.46
CA GLN A 295 16.40 -1.17 12.16
C GLN A 295 16.10 -2.33 13.13
N SER A 296 15.50 -2.09 14.31
CA SER A 296 15.08 -3.13 15.25
C SER A 296 13.59 -3.04 15.57
N VAL A 297 12.94 -4.20 15.72
CA VAL A 297 11.50 -4.33 16.05
C VAL A 297 11.13 -3.68 17.40
N GLY A 298 12.12 -3.44 18.27
CA GLY A 298 11.94 -2.86 19.61
C GLY A 298 12.01 -1.33 19.67
N GLU A 299 12.60 -0.66 18.68
CA GLU A 299 12.68 0.80 18.64
C GLU A 299 11.72 1.37 17.61
N ARG A 300 10.70 2.11 18.05
CA ARG A 300 9.65 2.61 17.17
C ARG A 300 9.40 4.07 17.45
N ASN A 301 9.31 4.87 16.40
CA ASN A 301 8.73 6.19 16.52
C ASN A 301 7.23 6.05 16.24
N GLN A 302 6.41 6.57 17.15
CA GLN A 302 4.97 6.72 16.97
C GLN A 302 4.67 8.20 16.88
N LEU A 303 3.81 8.57 15.94
CA LEU A 303 3.27 9.91 15.81
C LEU A 303 1.77 9.81 15.98
N ARG A 304 1.22 10.60 16.90
CA ARG A 304 -0.22 10.80 17.08
C ARG A 304 -0.50 12.26 16.80
N LEU A 305 -1.51 12.54 15.98
CA LEU A 305 -1.85 13.88 15.54
C LEU A 305 -3.30 14.17 15.90
N TRP A 306 -3.52 15.41 16.32
CA TRP A 306 -4.82 16.02 16.48
C TRP A 306 -4.83 17.30 15.66
N LEU A 307 -5.90 17.52 14.89
CA LEU A 307 -6.17 18.84 14.33
C LEU A 307 -6.59 19.75 15.49
N ALA A 308 -5.82 20.79 15.78
CA ALA A 308 -6.19 21.80 16.75
C ALA A 308 -7.15 22.82 16.11
N PRO A 309 -8.08 23.43 16.86
CA PRO A 309 -9.00 24.45 16.33
C PRO A 309 -8.31 25.82 16.23
N ILE A 310 -7.08 25.83 15.71
CA ILE A 310 -6.19 26.98 15.65
C ILE A 310 -5.68 27.13 14.21
N GLN A 311 -5.77 28.34 13.67
CA GLN A 311 -5.25 28.71 12.35
C GLN A 311 -4.25 29.86 12.49
N PHE A 312 -3.22 29.86 11.65
CA PHE A 312 -2.16 30.87 11.60
C PHE A 312 -1.83 31.23 10.15
#